data_AF-A0A9Y2G8A3-F1
#
_entry.id   AF-A0A9Y2G8A3-F1
#
_cell.length_a   1.000
_cell.length_b   1.000
_cell.length_c   1.000
_cell.angle_alpha   90.00
_cell.angle_beta   90.00
_cell.angle_gamma   90.00
#
_symmetry.space_group_name_H-M   'P 1'
#
loop_
_entity.id
_entity.type
_entity.pdbx_description
1 polymer ?
#
loop_
_entity_poly.entity_id
_entity_poly.type
_entity_poly.pdbx_seq_one_letter_code
_entity_poly.pdbx_strand_id
1 'polypeptide(L)'
;MENFNYFALMYLNDWYWWDKPFSERIGGSDKDDSLEAFHEAAKYYKVTRNFSGLKNEKRLATAEALVLDVKRPISANDACETVRALAASFREKYGKTAISAASKLLWLRFKSPIIIFDGRAVAWLRANKYKVPHGASYDTYCEKWLLAFDRHEERVREACEGLIDVKQYSLVAEENYDELEGVIRQRWFLERVFDKYLWFNAAGG
;
A
#
# COMPACT_ATOMS: atom_id res chain seq x y z
N MET A 1 10.91 -13.86 11.55
CA MET A 1 11.38 -12.74 12.40
C MET A 1 10.19 -11.93 12.89
N GLU A 2 9.90 -11.93 14.19
CA GLU A 2 8.80 -11.16 14.80
C GLU A 2 9.25 -9.83 15.41
N ASN A 3 10.18 -9.14 14.75
CA ASN A 3 10.71 -7.88 15.25
C ASN A 3 9.93 -6.69 14.67
N PHE A 4 8.83 -6.30 15.30
CA PHE A 4 8.02 -5.15 14.83
C PHE A 4 8.77 -3.82 14.89
N ASN A 5 9.71 -3.63 15.82
CA ASN A 5 10.55 -2.42 15.87
C ASN A 5 11.38 -2.27 14.58
N TYR A 6 11.94 -3.38 14.08
CA TYR A 6 12.65 -3.39 12.80
C TYR A 6 11.72 -3.01 11.64
N PHE A 7 10.52 -3.60 11.57
CA PHE A 7 9.58 -3.30 10.49
C PHE A 7 9.02 -1.88 10.56
N ALA A 8 8.82 -1.34 11.76
CA ALA A 8 8.38 0.03 11.99
C ALA A 8 9.43 1.02 11.50
N LEU A 9 10.70 0.86 11.91
CA LEU A 9 11.78 1.74 11.49
C LEU A 9 12.05 1.64 9.98
N MET A 10 12.03 0.42 9.45
CA MET A 10 12.17 0.22 8.00
C MET A 10 11.03 0.91 7.23
N TYR A 11 9.78 0.77 7.68
CA TYR A 11 8.67 1.43 7.00
C TYR A 11 8.68 2.96 7.17
N LEU A 12 9.12 3.47 8.32
CA LEU A 12 9.31 4.91 8.51
C LEU A 12 10.25 5.50 7.44
N ASN A 13 11.39 4.84 7.22
CA ASN A 13 12.33 5.25 6.19
C ASN A 13 11.73 5.10 4.77
N ASP A 14 11.01 4.01 4.49
CA ASP A 14 10.34 3.83 3.19
C ASP A 14 9.23 4.87 2.95
N TRP A 15 8.51 5.27 3.99
CA TRP A 15 7.46 6.28 3.91
C TRP A 15 8.07 7.61 3.47
N TYR A 16 9.09 8.10 4.16
CA TYR A 16 9.69 9.40 3.86
C TYR A 16 10.47 9.42 2.55
N TRP A 17 11.13 8.33 2.19
CA TRP A 17 11.93 8.27 0.98
C TRP A 17 11.11 7.99 -0.28
N TRP A 18 10.07 7.16 -0.20
CA TRP A 18 9.31 6.69 -1.36
C TRP A 18 7.82 7.05 -1.30
N ASP A 19 7.08 6.48 -0.35
CA ASP A 19 5.61 6.51 -0.39
C ASP A 19 5.02 7.92 -0.18
N LYS A 20 5.63 8.76 0.68
CA LYS A 20 5.20 10.14 0.95
C LYS A 20 5.33 11.01 -0.29
N PRO A 21 6.50 11.13 -0.96
CA PRO A 21 6.61 11.85 -2.23
C PRO A 21 5.59 11.41 -3.28
N PHE A 22 5.37 10.10 -3.44
CA PHE A 22 4.37 9.61 -4.39
C PHE A 22 2.94 10.01 -4.00
N SER A 23 2.59 9.86 -2.72
CA SER A 23 1.25 10.16 -2.21
C SER A 23 0.91 11.65 -2.29
N GLU A 24 1.90 12.53 -2.17
CA GLU A 24 1.73 13.99 -2.21
C GLU A 24 1.67 14.53 -3.65
N ARG A 25 2.43 13.93 -4.58
CA ARG A 25 2.52 14.39 -5.98
C ARG A 25 1.40 13.83 -6.86
N ILE A 26 0.98 12.58 -6.65
CA ILE A 26 -0.06 11.94 -7.48
C ILE A 26 -1.41 12.63 -7.26
N GLY A 27 -1.96 13.21 -8.33
CA GLY A 27 -3.21 13.99 -8.29
C GLY A 27 -3.00 15.43 -7.83
N GLY A 28 -1.76 15.91 -7.79
CA GLY A 28 -1.42 17.32 -7.60
C GLY A 28 -1.89 18.22 -8.76
N SER A 29 -1.72 19.52 -8.60
CA SER A 29 -2.13 20.52 -9.61
C SER A 29 -1.25 20.52 -10.86
N ASP A 30 0.02 20.17 -10.70
CA ASP A 30 0.95 19.98 -11.82
C ASP A 30 0.75 18.59 -12.42
N LYS A 31 0.28 18.54 -13.66
CA LYS A 31 -0.07 17.29 -14.34
C LYS A 31 1.17 16.50 -14.76
N ASP A 32 2.26 17.18 -15.12
CA ASP A 32 3.47 16.50 -15.57
C ASP A 32 4.20 15.90 -14.36
N ASP A 33 4.24 16.64 -13.24
CA ASP A 33 4.75 16.14 -11.96
C ASP A 33 3.92 14.97 -11.42
N SER A 34 2.58 15.06 -11.48
CA SER A 34 1.67 13.97 -11.09
C SER A 34 1.92 12.70 -11.90
N LEU A 35 2.04 12.85 -13.23
CA LEU A 35 2.28 11.72 -14.13
C LEU A 35 3.65 11.08 -13.90
N GLU A 36 4.69 11.89 -13.68
CA GLU A 36 6.03 11.39 -13.34
C GLU A 36 6.01 10.61 -12.01
N ALA A 37 5.40 11.18 -10.97
CA ALA A 37 5.26 10.51 -9.68
C ALA A 37 4.49 9.19 -9.82
N PHE A 38 3.43 9.17 -10.65
CA PHE A 38 2.68 7.95 -10.95
C PHE A 38 3.55 6.89 -11.66
N HIS A 39 4.40 7.30 -12.59
CA HIS A 39 5.34 6.41 -13.28
C HIS A 39 6.33 5.77 -12.31
N GLU A 40 6.97 6.58 -11.46
CA GLU A 40 7.95 6.09 -10.49
C GLU A 40 7.29 5.21 -9.42
N ALA A 41 6.10 5.57 -8.94
CA ALA A 41 5.31 4.74 -8.04
C ALA A 41 4.97 3.38 -8.67
N ALA A 42 4.50 3.38 -9.93
CA ALA A 42 4.18 2.14 -10.64
C ALA A 42 5.40 1.23 -10.82
N LYS A 43 6.59 1.82 -10.99
CA LYS A 43 7.87 1.12 -11.10
C LYS A 43 8.32 0.57 -9.74
N TYR A 44 8.30 1.39 -8.70
CA TYR A 44 8.63 0.99 -7.32
C TYR A 44 7.78 -0.21 -6.86
N TYR A 45 6.47 -0.13 -7.08
CA TYR A 45 5.52 -1.20 -6.76
C TYR A 45 5.53 -2.39 -7.74
N LYS A 46 6.35 -2.33 -8.80
CA LYS A 46 6.49 -3.36 -9.85
C LYS A 46 5.16 -3.71 -10.54
N VAL A 47 4.31 -2.70 -10.75
CA VAL A 47 2.99 -2.85 -11.37
C VAL A 47 2.94 -2.38 -12.82
N THR A 48 4.00 -1.73 -13.34
CA THR A 48 4.13 -1.30 -14.75
C THR A 48 3.82 -2.42 -15.76
N ARG A 49 4.20 -3.66 -15.44
CA ARG A 49 3.93 -4.86 -16.26
C ARG A 49 2.45 -5.18 -16.48
N ASN A 50 1.53 -4.57 -15.72
CA ASN A 50 0.09 -4.76 -15.90
C ASN A 50 -0.51 -3.81 -16.92
N PHE A 51 0.22 -2.79 -17.35
CA PHE A 51 -0.24 -1.75 -18.27
C PHE A 51 0.38 -1.92 -19.67
N SER A 52 0.62 -3.17 -20.08
CA SER A 52 0.99 -3.54 -21.44
C SER A 52 -0.23 -3.49 -22.36
N GLY A 53 -0.04 -3.16 -23.64
CA GLY A 53 -1.10 -3.18 -24.65
C GLY A 53 -1.36 -1.83 -25.32
N LEU A 54 -0.96 -0.73 -24.68
CA LEU A 54 -0.92 0.60 -25.29
C LEU A 54 0.55 0.95 -25.60
N LYS A 55 0.83 1.51 -26.79
CA LYS A 55 2.17 1.96 -27.18
C LYS A 55 2.55 3.26 -26.42
N ASN A 56 3.82 3.37 -26.01
CA ASN A 56 4.48 4.58 -25.46
C ASN A 56 3.96 5.07 -24.09
N GLU A 57 4.37 6.27 -23.70
CA GLU A 57 4.05 6.98 -22.44
C GLU A 57 2.53 7.10 -22.16
N LYS A 58 1.70 7.06 -23.21
CA LYS A 58 0.23 7.09 -23.10
C LYS A 58 -0.35 5.96 -22.23
N ARG A 59 0.36 4.83 -22.10
CA ARG A 59 -0.12 3.68 -21.34
C ARG A 59 -0.30 3.99 -19.86
N LEU A 60 0.63 4.73 -19.25
CA LEU A 60 0.60 5.04 -17.82
C LEU A 60 -0.24 6.29 -17.55
N ALA A 61 -0.25 7.27 -18.45
CA ALA A 61 -1.18 8.40 -18.39
C ALA A 61 -2.66 7.95 -18.38
N THR A 62 -3.00 6.91 -19.17
CA THR A 62 -4.34 6.33 -19.15
C THR A 62 -4.64 5.65 -17.81
N ALA A 63 -3.68 4.92 -17.24
CA ALA A 63 -3.86 4.24 -15.96
C ALA A 63 -3.98 5.26 -14.82
N GLU A 64 -3.17 6.32 -14.86
CA GLU A 64 -3.26 7.46 -13.95
C GLU A 64 -4.65 8.09 -14.02
N ALA A 65 -5.15 8.41 -15.22
CA ALA A 65 -6.47 8.99 -15.38
C ALA A 65 -7.57 8.12 -14.74
N LEU A 66 -7.53 6.79 -14.94
CA LEU A 66 -8.45 5.86 -14.29
C LEU A 66 -8.34 5.88 -12.76
N VAL A 67 -7.11 5.97 -12.23
CA VAL A 67 -6.87 6.06 -10.79
C VAL A 67 -7.35 7.41 -10.23
N LEU A 68 -7.14 8.51 -10.96
CA LEU A 68 -7.56 9.87 -10.58
C LEU A 68 -9.07 10.09 -10.69
N ASP A 69 -9.76 9.29 -11.50
CA ASP A 69 -11.21 9.32 -11.62
C ASP A 69 -11.91 8.83 -10.35
N VAL A 70 -11.29 7.93 -9.59
CA VAL A 70 -11.80 7.51 -8.28
C VAL A 70 -11.84 8.71 -7.32
N LYS A 71 -13.02 8.99 -6.74
CA LYS A 71 -13.26 10.15 -5.88
C LYS A 71 -13.28 9.78 -4.39
N ARG A 72 -13.02 10.78 -3.53
CA ARG A 72 -13.13 10.68 -2.07
C ARG A 72 -14.56 11.04 -1.60
N PRO A 73 -14.95 10.64 -0.38
CA PRO A 73 -14.26 9.69 0.51
C PRO A 73 -14.53 8.23 0.13
N ILE A 74 -13.59 7.34 0.43
CA ILE A 74 -13.80 5.88 0.34
C ILE A 74 -14.06 5.38 1.75
N SER A 75 -15.25 4.82 1.99
CA SER A 75 -15.59 4.20 3.27
C SER A 75 -14.95 2.80 3.37
N ALA A 76 -14.85 2.26 4.59
CA ALA A 76 -14.36 0.90 4.79
C ALA A 76 -15.22 -0.16 4.08
N ASN A 77 -16.53 0.08 3.98
CA ASN A 77 -17.47 -0.81 3.29
C ASN A 77 -17.28 -0.80 1.78
N ASP A 78 -16.89 0.36 1.22
CA ASP A 78 -16.76 0.55 -0.23
C ASP A 78 -15.33 0.28 -0.74
N ALA A 79 -14.34 0.16 0.16
CA ALA A 79 -12.93 -0.01 -0.21
C ALA A 79 -12.71 -1.24 -1.11
N CYS A 80 -13.29 -2.38 -0.75
CA CYS A 80 -13.13 -3.61 -1.52
C CYS A 80 -13.74 -3.47 -2.92
N GLU A 81 -14.95 -2.91 -3.01
CA GLU A 81 -15.63 -2.66 -4.27
C GLU A 81 -14.86 -1.68 -5.14
N THR A 82 -14.35 -0.59 -4.57
CA THR A 82 -13.59 0.44 -5.29
C THR A 82 -12.34 -0.15 -5.95
N VAL A 83 -11.60 -1.02 -5.24
CA VAL A 83 -10.44 -1.71 -5.81
C VAL A 83 -10.84 -2.67 -6.92
N ARG A 84 -11.93 -3.43 -6.74
CA ARG A 84 -12.42 -4.34 -7.79
C ARG A 84 -12.88 -3.58 -9.02
N ALA A 85 -13.58 -2.46 -8.84
CA ALA A 85 -14.04 -1.59 -9.93
C ALA A 85 -12.85 -1.04 -10.73
N LEU A 86 -11.84 -0.48 -10.06
CA LEU A 86 -10.63 -0.02 -10.75
C LEU A 86 -9.90 -1.17 -11.47
N ALA A 87 -9.80 -2.34 -10.85
CA ALA A 87 -9.17 -3.50 -11.47
C ALA A 87 -9.95 -4.00 -12.70
N ALA A 88 -11.28 -3.86 -12.70
CA ALA A 88 -12.13 -4.14 -13.86
C ALA A 88 -11.88 -3.11 -14.98
N SER A 89 -11.76 -1.82 -14.67
CA SER A 89 -11.38 -0.79 -15.64
C SER A 89 -9.99 -1.05 -16.24
N PHE A 90 -9.03 -1.51 -15.44
CA PHE A 90 -7.74 -1.97 -15.96
C PHE A 90 -7.88 -3.19 -16.88
N ARG A 91 -8.76 -4.14 -16.55
CA ARG A 91 -9.03 -5.29 -17.43
C ARG A 91 -9.62 -4.85 -18.77
N GLU A 92 -10.58 -3.95 -18.74
CA GLU A 92 -11.21 -3.41 -19.95
C GLU A 92 -10.18 -2.70 -20.84
N LYS A 93 -9.29 -1.89 -20.24
CA LYS A 93 -8.34 -1.08 -21.00
C LYS A 93 -7.07 -1.83 -21.44
N TYR A 94 -6.60 -2.79 -20.64
CA TYR A 94 -5.30 -3.46 -20.83
C TYR A 94 -5.42 -4.99 -20.99
N GLY A 95 -6.63 -5.56 -20.94
CA GLY A 95 -6.88 -7.00 -21.10
C GLY A 95 -6.54 -7.86 -19.89
N LYS A 96 -6.13 -7.26 -18.76
CA LYS A 96 -5.70 -8.00 -17.56
C LYS A 96 -6.31 -7.43 -16.28
N THR A 97 -6.98 -8.29 -15.51
CA THR A 97 -7.42 -7.93 -14.15
C THR A 97 -6.19 -7.77 -13.25
N ALA A 98 -5.98 -6.57 -12.71
CA ALA A 98 -4.79 -6.23 -11.95
C ALA A 98 -5.11 -5.75 -10.53
N ILE A 99 -5.74 -6.61 -9.71
CA ILE A 99 -6.13 -6.29 -8.31
C ILE A 99 -4.94 -5.76 -7.49
N SER A 100 -3.78 -6.41 -7.56
CA SER A 100 -2.58 -5.94 -6.86
C SER A 100 -2.16 -4.53 -7.28
N ALA A 101 -2.29 -4.20 -8.58
CA ALA A 101 -1.98 -2.86 -9.06
C ALA A 101 -3.01 -1.84 -8.59
N ALA A 102 -4.29 -2.17 -8.70
CA ALA A 102 -5.39 -1.32 -8.26
C ALA A 102 -5.27 -1.00 -6.76
N SER A 103 -5.06 -2.00 -5.90
CA SER A 103 -4.92 -1.77 -4.46
C SER A 103 -3.71 -0.91 -4.10
N LYS A 104 -2.57 -1.07 -4.80
CA LYS A 104 -1.33 -0.30 -4.52
C LYS A 104 -1.47 1.17 -4.94
N LEU A 105 -2.01 1.41 -6.13
CA LEU A 105 -2.21 2.76 -6.65
C LEU A 105 -3.31 3.51 -5.89
N LEU A 106 -4.38 2.82 -5.48
CA LEU A 106 -5.42 3.41 -4.64
C LEU A 106 -4.92 3.68 -3.22
N TRP A 107 -4.09 2.80 -2.65
CA TRP A 107 -3.49 3.05 -1.34
C TRP A 107 -2.61 4.31 -1.35
N LEU A 108 -1.84 4.58 -2.41
CA LEU A 108 -1.07 5.83 -2.50
C LEU A 108 -1.97 7.08 -2.47
N ARG A 109 -3.18 7.00 -3.05
CA ARG A 109 -4.12 8.13 -3.06
C ARG A 109 -4.94 8.26 -1.79
N PHE A 110 -5.33 7.14 -1.18
CA PHE A 110 -6.37 7.13 -0.14
C PHE A 110 -5.90 6.54 1.18
N LYS A 111 -4.80 5.77 1.15
CA LYS A 111 -4.24 5.06 2.30
C LYS A 111 -5.31 4.12 2.90
N SER A 112 -5.57 4.18 4.19
CA SER A 112 -6.69 3.46 4.82
C SER A 112 -8.02 4.06 4.32
N PRO A 113 -9.02 3.24 3.92
CA PRO A 113 -9.18 1.82 4.22
C PRO A 113 -8.75 0.84 3.11
N ILE A 114 -7.89 1.25 2.17
CA ILE A 114 -7.43 0.37 1.08
C ILE A 114 -6.34 -0.58 1.61
N ILE A 115 -6.56 -1.90 1.52
CA ILE A 115 -5.55 -2.90 1.90
C ILE A 115 -4.78 -3.34 0.66
N ILE A 116 -3.45 -3.28 0.69
CA ILE A 116 -2.64 -3.71 -0.45
C ILE A 116 -2.75 -5.22 -0.65
N PHE A 117 -3.17 -5.66 -1.84
CA PHE A 117 -3.11 -7.07 -2.23
C PHE A 117 -1.70 -7.42 -2.71
N ASP A 118 -1.02 -8.28 -1.95
CA ASP A 118 0.31 -8.77 -2.30
C ASP A 118 0.42 -10.31 -2.18
N GLY A 119 1.11 -10.92 -3.14
CA GLY A 119 1.27 -12.37 -3.17
C GLY A 119 2.03 -12.93 -1.97
N ARG A 120 2.99 -12.17 -1.40
CA ARG A 120 3.70 -12.59 -0.19
C ARG A 120 2.83 -12.48 1.05
N ALA A 121 2.00 -11.43 1.17
CA ALA A 121 1.01 -11.35 2.24
C ALA A 121 0.02 -12.53 2.19
N VAL A 122 -0.48 -12.90 1.00
CA VAL A 122 -1.31 -14.10 0.82
C VAL A 122 -0.56 -15.38 1.25
N ALA A 123 0.70 -15.54 0.86
CA ALA A 123 1.50 -16.70 1.24
C ALA A 123 1.70 -16.79 2.75
N TRP A 124 2.00 -15.66 3.42
CA TRP A 124 2.09 -15.60 4.88
C TRP A 124 0.77 -15.97 5.55
N LEU A 125 -0.36 -15.41 5.11
CA LEU A 125 -1.68 -15.68 5.69
C LEU A 125 -2.04 -17.17 5.59
N ARG A 126 -1.72 -17.82 4.46
CA ARG A 126 -1.93 -19.26 4.28
C ARG A 126 -1.05 -20.09 5.22
N ALA A 127 0.24 -19.78 5.29
CA ALA A 127 1.18 -20.48 6.18
C ALA A 127 0.77 -20.34 7.66
N ASN A 128 0.16 -19.22 8.03
CA ASN A 128 -0.30 -18.92 9.39
C ASN A 128 -1.79 -19.24 9.62
N LYS A 129 -2.37 -20.14 8.80
CA LYS A 129 -3.70 -20.75 9.02
C LYS A 129 -4.90 -19.79 8.98
N TYR A 130 -4.78 -18.62 8.33
CA TYR A 130 -5.89 -17.68 8.14
C TYR A 130 -6.90 -18.11 7.06
N LYS A 131 -6.78 -19.33 6.51
CA LYS A 131 -7.70 -19.94 5.51
C LYS A 131 -8.01 -19.00 4.34
N VAL A 132 -7.00 -18.61 3.57
CA VAL A 132 -7.16 -17.88 2.30
C VAL A 132 -7.12 -18.88 1.13
N PRO A 133 -8.25 -19.24 0.49
CA PRO A 133 -8.26 -20.23 -0.60
C PRO A 133 -7.38 -19.83 -1.80
N HIS A 134 -6.99 -20.79 -2.62
CA HIS A 134 -6.46 -20.49 -3.95
C HIS A 134 -7.53 -19.82 -4.80
N GLY A 135 -7.18 -18.72 -5.48
CA GLY A 135 -8.15 -17.92 -6.23
C GLY A 135 -9.15 -17.15 -5.36
N ALA A 136 -8.88 -16.96 -4.06
CA ALA A 136 -9.72 -16.16 -3.18
C ALA A 136 -10.01 -14.78 -3.75
N SER A 137 -11.22 -14.29 -3.50
CA SER A 137 -11.61 -12.92 -3.83
C SER A 137 -10.78 -11.89 -3.06
N TYR A 138 -10.76 -10.66 -3.56
CA TYR A 138 -10.11 -9.55 -2.85
C TYR A 138 -10.77 -9.31 -1.47
N ASP A 139 -12.09 -9.45 -1.37
CA ASP A 139 -12.87 -9.31 -0.13
C ASP A 139 -12.44 -10.34 0.91
N THR A 140 -12.36 -11.61 0.50
CA THR A 140 -11.88 -12.68 1.37
C THR A 140 -10.45 -12.41 1.83
N TYR A 141 -9.59 -11.91 0.94
CA TYR A 141 -8.24 -11.50 1.33
C TYR A 141 -8.26 -10.38 2.38
N CYS A 142 -9.01 -9.30 2.15
CA CYS A 142 -9.12 -8.17 3.08
C CYS A 142 -9.64 -8.61 4.44
N GLU A 143 -10.67 -9.44 4.49
CA GLU A 143 -11.22 -10.00 5.72
C GLU A 143 -10.15 -10.76 6.52
N LYS A 144 -9.38 -11.63 5.84
CA LYS A 144 -8.34 -12.43 6.52
C LYS A 144 -7.12 -11.59 6.89
N TRP A 145 -6.79 -10.59 6.09
CA TRP A 145 -5.74 -9.64 6.41
C TRP A 145 -6.10 -8.82 7.64
N LEU A 146 -7.33 -8.29 7.73
CA LEU A 146 -7.81 -7.52 8.88
C LEU A 146 -7.82 -8.37 10.15
N LEU A 147 -8.36 -9.59 10.07
CA LEU A 147 -8.32 -10.54 11.19
C LEU A 147 -6.89 -10.83 11.67
N ALA A 148 -5.92 -10.88 10.75
CA ALA A 148 -4.52 -11.07 11.11
C ALA A 148 -3.93 -9.79 11.72
N PHE A 149 -4.26 -8.63 11.18
CA PHE A 149 -3.79 -7.35 11.69
C PHE A 149 -4.31 -7.07 13.10
N ASP A 150 -5.60 -7.30 13.36
CA ASP A 150 -6.20 -7.08 14.68
C ASP A 150 -5.48 -7.89 15.79
N ARG A 151 -4.95 -9.08 15.46
CA ARG A 151 -4.17 -9.91 16.39
C ARG A 151 -2.74 -9.41 16.65
N HIS A 152 -2.23 -8.52 15.80
CA HIS A 152 -0.88 -7.95 15.91
C HIS A 152 -0.91 -6.44 16.17
N GLU A 153 -2.09 -5.80 16.15
CA GLU A 153 -2.23 -4.35 16.15
C GLU A 153 -1.55 -3.70 17.36
N GLU A 154 -1.72 -4.26 18.55
CA GLU A 154 -1.10 -3.76 19.78
C GLU A 154 0.43 -3.75 19.68
N ARG A 155 1.03 -4.88 19.28
CA ARG A 155 2.49 -4.99 19.09
C ARG A 155 3.01 -4.06 18.00
N VAL A 156 2.24 -3.87 16.93
CA VAL A 156 2.59 -2.93 15.85
C VAL A 156 2.53 -1.49 16.35
N ARG A 157 1.51 -1.15 17.13
CA ARG A 157 1.33 0.17 17.73
C ARG A 157 2.46 0.51 18.69
N GLU A 158 2.78 -0.38 19.63
CA GLU A 158 3.92 -0.23 20.56
C GLU A 158 5.23 0.00 19.80
N ALA A 159 5.47 -0.80 18.75
CA ALA A 159 6.67 -0.65 17.93
C ALA A 159 6.72 0.69 17.16
N CYS A 160 5.57 1.21 16.73
CA CYS A 160 5.48 2.51 16.08
C CYS A 160 5.69 3.64 17.08
N GLU A 161 5.10 3.58 18.27
CA GLU A 161 5.30 4.59 19.32
C GLU A 161 6.77 4.69 19.75
N GLY A 162 7.47 3.56 19.82
CA GLY A 162 8.92 3.53 20.08
C GLY A 162 9.80 4.19 19.00
N LEU A 163 9.26 4.58 17.84
CA LEU A 163 10.02 5.29 16.81
C LEU A 163 10.47 6.68 17.27
N ILE A 164 9.72 7.30 18.19
CA ILE A 164 10.04 8.60 18.78
C ILE A 164 11.43 8.57 19.43
N ASP A 165 11.72 7.49 20.17
CA ASP A 165 12.96 7.34 20.94
C ASP A 165 14.19 7.05 20.06
N VAL A 166 13.97 6.63 18.81
CA VAL A 166 15.04 6.21 17.89
C VAL A 166 15.10 7.07 16.62
N LYS A 167 14.32 8.16 16.52
CA LYS A 167 14.23 8.97 15.30
C LYS A 167 15.57 9.50 14.81
N GLN A 168 16.51 9.76 15.71
CA GLN A 168 17.87 10.23 15.41
C GLN A 168 18.69 9.28 14.52
N TYR A 169 18.29 8.00 14.42
CA TYR A 169 18.93 6.99 13.56
C TYR A 169 18.18 6.74 12.24
N SER A 170 17.25 7.62 11.88
CA SER A 170 16.35 7.45 10.74
C SER A 170 16.44 8.64 9.78
N LEU A 171 15.75 8.52 8.64
CA LEU A 171 15.63 9.61 7.66
C LEU A 171 14.84 10.82 8.18
N VAL A 172 14.24 10.73 9.38
CA VAL A 172 13.41 11.77 9.99
C VAL A 172 14.05 12.38 11.24
N ALA A 173 15.37 12.29 11.37
CA ALA A 173 16.10 12.84 12.52
C ALA A 173 15.74 14.32 12.79
N GLU A 174 15.57 15.11 11.73
CA GLU A 174 15.26 16.54 11.78
C GLU A 174 13.75 16.88 11.82
N GLU A 175 12.86 15.90 11.66
CA GLU A 175 11.41 16.17 11.68
C GLU A 175 10.93 16.49 13.10
N ASN A 176 9.88 17.31 13.20
CA ASN A 176 9.27 17.65 14.48
C ASN A 176 8.65 16.39 15.12
N TYR A 177 8.78 16.26 16.44
CA TYR A 177 8.12 15.20 17.22
C TYR A 177 6.61 15.14 17.00
N ASP A 178 5.92 16.29 17.00
CA ASP A 178 4.46 16.34 16.82
C ASP A 178 4.03 15.86 15.42
N GLU A 179 4.82 16.21 14.40
CA GLU A 179 4.59 15.77 13.02
C GLU A 179 4.82 14.26 12.88
N LEU A 180 5.92 13.76 13.44
CA LEU A 180 6.23 12.33 13.45
C LEU A 180 5.14 11.55 14.19
N GLU A 181 4.77 11.98 15.40
CA GLU A 181 3.71 11.37 16.19
C GLU A 181 2.39 11.34 15.43
N GLY A 182 2.05 12.45 14.78
CA GLY A 182 0.87 12.57 13.92
C GLY A 182 0.84 11.57 12.77
N VAL A 183 1.99 11.13 12.26
CA VAL A 183 2.12 10.13 11.18
C VAL A 183 2.09 8.70 11.72
N ILE A 184 2.94 8.37 12.71
CA ILE A 184 3.13 6.98 13.18
C ILE A 184 1.90 6.42 13.91
N ARG A 185 1.04 7.30 14.44
CA ARG A 185 -0.24 6.91 15.06
C ARG A 185 -1.36 6.67 14.04
N GLN A 186 -1.15 6.99 12.77
CA GLN A 186 -2.19 6.81 11.76
C GLN A 186 -2.44 5.33 11.48
N ARG A 187 -3.72 4.95 11.34
CA ARG A 187 -4.13 3.58 11.03
C ARG A 187 -3.38 3.02 9.81
N TRP A 188 -3.29 3.80 8.74
CA TRP A 188 -2.59 3.38 7.52
C TRP A 188 -1.10 3.12 7.74
N PHE A 189 -0.45 3.81 8.68
CA PHE A 189 0.97 3.62 8.95
C PHE A 189 1.17 2.27 9.66
N LEU A 190 0.35 2.00 10.69
CA LEU A 190 0.34 0.71 11.39
C LEU A 190 0.07 -0.45 10.42
N GLU A 191 -0.92 -0.30 9.53
CA GLU A 191 -1.26 -1.30 8.51
C GLU A 191 -0.06 -1.61 7.60
N ARG A 192 0.74 -0.60 7.24
CA ARG A 192 1.91 -0.79 6.37
C ARG A 192 3.12 -1.37 7.09
N VAL A 193 3.31 -1.08 8.37
CA VAL A 193 4.27 -1.80 9.21
C VAL A 193 3.93 -3.29 9.25
N PHE A 194 2.65 -3.62 9.40
CA PHE A 194 2.20 -5.00 9.33
C PHE A 194 2.42 -5.63 7.95
N ASP A 195 2.14 -4.91 6.85
CA ASP A 195 2.46 -5.40 5.49
C ASP A 195 3.94 -5.74 5.33
N LYS A 196 4.86 -4.94 5.89
CA LYS A 196 6.30 -5.24 5.88
C LYS A 196 6.60 -6.52 6.66
N TYR A 197 6.01 -6.68 7.84
CA TYR A 197 6.11 -7.92 8.61
C TYR A 197 5.64 -9.14 7.79
N LEU A 198 4.47 -9.07 7.15
CA LEU A 198 3.95 -10.14 6.29
C LEU A 198 4.91 -10.45 5.13
N TRP A 199 5.43 -9.41 4.46
CA TRP A 199 6.27 -9.53 3.29
C TRP A 199 7.61 -10.22 3.56
N PHE A 200 8.23 -9.94 4.72
CA PHE A 200 9.49 -10.56 5.15
C PHE A 200 9.31 -11.97 5.72
N ASN A 201 8.14 -12.30 6.24
CA ASN A 201 7.88 -13.59 6.87
C ASN A 201 7.13 -14.57 5.97
N ALA A 202 6.75 -14.17 4.74
CA ALA A 202 6.11 -15.06 3.78
C ALA A 202 7.01 -16.28 3.53
N ALA A 203 6.45 -17.49 3.63
CA ALA A 203 7.22 -18.74 3.59
C ALA A 203 8.19 -18.80 2.39
N GLY A 204 9.49 -18.88 2.69
CA GLY A 204 10.59 -19.07 1.73
C GLY A 204 11.25 -17.77 1.25
N GLY A 205 12.25 -17.31 2.02
CA GLY A 205 13.52 -16.93 1.38
C GLY A 205 14.23 -18.18 0.89
#